data_AF-D9X780-F1
#
_entry.id   AF-D9X780-F1
#
_cell.length_a   1.000
_cell.length_b   1.000
_cell.length_c   1.000
_cell.angle_alpha   90.00
_cell.angle_beta   90.00
_cell.angle_gamma   90.00
#
_symmetry.space_group_name_H-M   'P 1'
#
loop_
_entity.id
_entity.type
_entity.pdbx_description
1 polymer ?
#
loop_
_entity_poly.entity_id
_entity_poly.type
_entity_poly.pdbx_seq_one_letter_code
_entity_poly.pdbx_strand_id
1 'polypeptide(L)' 'MAKTRTQFYTVKRGDNLTKIARMFHVTLDQILEWNPQIENPDLIHPGDRIRVAPPPEEEGEYAPFQE' A
#
# COMPACT_ATOMS: atom_id res chain seq x y z
N MET A 1 -6.87 -21.38 0.17
CA MET A 1 -7.91 -20.37 -0.08
C MET A 1 -7.73 -19.25 0.95
N ALA A 2 -6.72 -18.39 0.77
CA ALA A 2 -6.50 -17.29 1.70
C ALA A 2 -7.46 -16.16 1.33
N LYS A 3 -8.37 -15.80 2.24
CA LYS A 3 -9.13 -14.55 2.10
C LYS A 3 -8.19 -13.39 2.41
N THR A 4 -7.60 -12.78 1.39
CA THR A 4 -6.90 -11.50 1.53
C THR A 4 -7.93 -10.46 1.97
N ARG A 5 -7.93 -10.13 3.26
CA ARG A 5 -8.78 -9.07 3.79
C ARG A 5 -8.20 -7.76 3.28
N THR A 6 -9.01 -6.95 2.60
CA THR A 6 -8.62 -5.61 2.18
C THR A 6 -8.11 -4.84 3.39
N GLN A 7 -6.82 -4.56 3.42
CA GLN A 7 -6.16 -3.87 4.53
C GLN A 7 -5.94 -2.42 4.16
N PHE A 8 -6.44 -1.53 5.03
CA PHE A 8 -6.26 -0.09 4.93
C PHE A 8 -5.40 0.37 6.09
N TYR A 9 -4.41 1.21 5.81
CA TYR A 9 -3.57 1.88 6.78
C TYR A 9 -3.96 3.35 6.85
N THR A 10 -4.15 3.87 8.07
CA THR A 10 -4.35 5.31 8.29
C THR A 10 -3.00 5.96 8.52
N VAL A 11 -2.61 6.85 7.61
CA VAL A 11 -1.35 7.60 7.68
C VAL A 11 -1.28 8.36 8.99
N LYS A 12 -0.14 8.28 9.68
CA LYS A 12 0.16 9.10 10.86
C LYS A 12 1.15 10.19 10.52
N ARG A 13 1.22 11.20 11.39
CA ARG A 13 2.10 12.34 11.16
C ARG A 13 3.56 11.88 11.16
N GLY A 14 4.26 12.07 10.04
CA GLY A 14 5.64 11.61 9.84
C GLY A 14 5.79 10.26 9.15
N ASP A 15 4.68 9.60 8.79
CA ASP A 15 4.69 8.48 7.85
C ASP A 15 4.86 8.98 6.41
N ASN A 16 5.41 8.12 5.57
CA ASN A 16 5.54 8.30 4.14
C ASN A 16 5.17 6.98 3.43
N LEU A 17 4.76 7.06 2.15
CA LEU A 17 4.33 5.87 1.42
C LEU A 17 5.44 4.81 1.35
N THR A 18 6.71 5.22 1.27
CA THR A 18 7.84 4.28 1.26
C THR A 18 7.97 3.47 2.56
N LYS A 19 7.79 4.09 3.74
CA LYS A 19 7.78 3.34 5.01
C LYS A 19 6.59 2.41 5.11
N ILE A 20 5.42 2.87 4.67
CA ILE A 20 4.20 2.06 4.67
C ILE A 20 4.40 0.85 3.74
N ALA A 21 4.87 1.08 2.52
CA ALA A 21 5.18 0.03 1.56
C ALA A 21 6.12 -1.03 2.14
N ARG A 22 7.24 -0.60 2.75
CA ARG A 22 8.19 -1.51 3.42
C ARG A 22 7.57 -2.25 4.60
N MET A 23 6.72 -1.61 5.40
CA MET A 23 6.02 -2.23 6.53
C MET A 23 5.09 -3.36 6.08
N PHE A 24 4.47 -3.22 4.90
CA PHE A 24 3.57 -4.22 4.33
C PHE A 24 4.26 -5.14 3.32
N HIS A 25 5.58 -5.03 3.13
CA HIS A 25 6.36 -5.78 2.14
C HIS A 25 5.86 -5.63 0.69
N VAL A 26 5.32 -4.45 0.37
CA VAL A 26 4.83 -4.08 -0.96
C VAL A 26 5.68 -2.97 -1.54
N THR A 27 5.56 -2.71 -2.84
CA THR A 27 6.25 -1.59 -3.50
C THR A 27 5.39 -0.33 -3.47
N LEU A 28 6.03 0.83 -3.62
CA LEU A 28 5.33 2.11 -3.73
C LEU A 28 4.41 2.13 -4.96
N ASP A 29 4.86 1.51 -6.06
CA ASP A 29 4.09 1.32 -7.28
C ASP A 29 2.79 0.55 -7.04
N GLN A 30 2.85 -0.59 -6.34
CA GLN A 30 1.66 -1.35 -5.94
C GLN A 30 0.70 -0.54 -5.08
N ILE A 31 1.23 0.24 -4.13
CA ILE A 31 0.39 1.13 -3.33
C ILE A 31 -0.30 2.15 -4.22
N LEU A 32 0.38 2.73 -5.21
CA LEU A 32 -0.23 3.67 -6.15
C LEU A 32 -1.28 2.99 -7.04
N GLU A 33 -1.02 1.78 -7.53
CA GLU A 33 -2.00 0.99 -8.29
C GLU A 33 -3.28 0.73 -7.49
N TRP A 34 -3.13 0.42 -6.20
CA TRP A 34 -4.27 0.17 -5.32
C TRP A 34 -4.97 1.43 -4.83
N ASN A 35 -4.31 2.58 -4.95
CA ASN A 35 -4.81 3.88 -4.51
C ASN A 35 -4.72 4.89 -5.66
N PRO A 36 -5.54 4.74 -6.71
CA PRO A 36 -5.58 5.68 -7.83
C PRO A 36 -6.03 7.09 -7.40
N GLN A 37 -6.58 7.25 -6.19
CA GLN A 37 -6.87 8.55 -5.61
C GLN A 37 -5.63 9.33 -5.15
N ILE A 38 -4.45 8.70 -5.08
CA ILE A 38 -3.19 9.35 -4.71
C ILE A 38 -2.48 9.77 -5.99
N GLU A 39 -2.62 11.03 -6.36
CA GLU A 39 -1.90 11.60 -7.51
C GLU A 39 -0.43 11.84 -7.18
N ASN A 40 -0.12 12.17 -5.92
CA ASN A 40 1.22 12.52 -5.47
C ASN A 40 1.66 11.63 -4.29
N PRO A 41 2.59 10.67 -4.50
CA PRO A 41 3.06 9.77 -3.44
C PRO A 41 3.79 10.46 -2.29
N ASP A 42 4.43 11.60 -2.56
CA ASP A 42 5.12 12.43 -1.58
C ASP A 42 4.19 13.36 -0.79
N LEU A 43 2.93 13.49 -1.23
CA LEU A 43 1.98 14.45 -0.65
C LEU A 43 0.83 13.72 0.04
N ILE A 44 1.17 12.96 1.09
CA ILE A 44 0.19 12.30 1.96
C ILE A 44 -0.01 13.05 3.27
N HIS A 45 -1.23 13.02 3.79
CA HIS A 45 -1.60 13.70 5.03
C HIS A 45 -1.97 12.72 6.14
N PRO A 46 -1.63 13.04 7.41
CA PRO A 46 -2.06 12.24 8.54
C PRO A 46 -3.60 12.20 8.61
N GLY A 47 -4.16 11.00 8.63
CA GLY A 47 -5.60 10.75 8.51
C GLY A 47 -6.02 10.11 7.20
N ASP A 48 -5.17 10.13 6.17
CA ASP A 48 -5.46 9.48 4.89
C ASP A 48 -5.53 7.97 5.04
N ARG A 49 -6.50 7.35 4.35
CA ARG A 49 -6.65 5.90 4.31
C ARG A 49 -6.01 5.37 3.04
N ILE A 50 -4.87 4.70 3.20
CA ILE A 50 -4.12 4.09 2.11
C ILE A 50 -4.39 2.59 2.13
N ARG A 51 -4.80 2.04 0.99
CA ARG A 51 -4.88 0.61 0.77
C ARG A 51 -3.47 0.04 0.68
N VAL A 52 -3.17 -0.96 1.50
CA VAL A 52 -1.83 -1.56 1.63
C VAL A 52 -1.83 -3.07 1.35
N ALA A 53 -2.92 -3.56 0.80
CA ALA A 53 -3.07 -4.95 0.39
C ALA A 53 -3.64 -5.05 -1.02
N PRO A 54 -3.25 -6.12 -1.75
CA PRO A 54 -3.76 -6.38 -3.07
C PRO A 54 -5.27 -6.66 -3.06
N PRO A 55 -5.96 -6.42 -4.18
CA PRO A 55 -7.33 -6.84 -4.30
C PRO A 55 -7.35 -8.38 -4.29
N PRO A 56 -8.42 -9.01 -3.78
CA PRO A 56 -8.52 -10.47 -3.69
C PRO A 56 -8.48 -11.19 -5.05
N GLU A 57 -8.49 -10.46 -6.16
CA GLU A 57 -8.44 -10.99 -7.53
C GLU A 57 -7.02 -11.11 -8.10
N GLU A 58 -6.00 -10.46 -7.50
CA GLU A 58 -4.62 -10.48 -8.02
C GLU A 58 -3.67 -11.32 -7.15
N GLU A 59 -4.01 -12.55 -6.78
CA GLU A 59 -3.08 -13.45 -6.06
C GLU A 59 -1.93 -14.03 -6.94
N GLY A 60 -1.71 -13.51 -8.15
CA GLY A 60 -0.66 -13.97 -9.06
C GLY A 60 0.47 -12.95 -9.15
N GLU A 61 1.68 -13.35 -8.77
CA GLU A 61 2.94 -12.59 -8.98
C GLU A 61 3.22 -11.38 -8.07
N TYR A 62 3.05 -11.53 -6.76
CA TYR A 62 3.76 -10.64 -5.83
C TYR A 62 5.16 -11.17 -5.55
N ALA A 63 6.12 -10.71 -6.35
CA ALA A 63 7.54 -10.87 -6.02
C ALA A 63 7.84 -10.00 -4.78
N PRO A 64 8.25 -10.59 -3.64
CA PRO A 64 8.58 -9.81 -2.46
C PRO A 64 9.72 -8.86 -2.78
N PHE A 65 9.66 -7.64 -2.22
CA PHE A 65 10.75 -6.68 -2.27
C PHE A 65 12.02 -7.32 -1.66
N GLN A 66 12.90 -7.85 -2.52
CA GLN A 66 14.23 -8.32 -2.12
C GLN A 66 15.14 -7.09 -2.05
N GLU A 67 15.67 -6.84 -0.86
CA GLU A 67 16.60 -5.75 -0.55
C GLU A 67 18.00 -6.00 -1.11
#